data_AF-A0A5N3UUV9-F1
#
_entry.id   AF-A0A5N3UUV9-F1
#
_cell.length_a   1.000
_cell.length_b   1.000
_cell.length_c   1.000
_cell.angle_alpha   90.00
_cell.angle_beta   90.00
_cell.angle_gamma   90.00
#
_symmetry.space_group_name_H-M   'P 1'
#
loop_
_entity.id
_entity.type
_entity.pdbx_description
1 polymer ?
#
loop_
_entity_poly.entity_id
_entity_poly.type
_entity_poly.pdbx_seq_one_letter_code
_entity_poly.pdbx_strand_id
1 'polypeptide(L)'
;LCFYMFIGFDSIVTTGERAQNPQRSIPISIVVSVLICFVVYFGVSAALTLMVPYYQIHPDSPFLQAFLYVGWGPARYVVGVGILCALSSSLLNTMFAMSWLIYTMAEDGLLFRFLARINARTRTHITVIIISGKLAGVLALLFHFTDLMDLMSLRSLLANLVVDFSVLVLRYHSGQNLSKNQRTEEETEMELVVKESSLDSVLEGRTSRILKSLWLPASTIPTRKSGQIVYGCAFLLVLLLTILSLILAQWPSQVFSGDPVLTTVVVLLLLLITGVTVIIWRQPQSPTALHFRVPALPVLPLVSIFVNVYLMVHMTTWTWVLFGIWMGIGFAIYFGYGIRHKLEENSEQHSSLHLPNAGQKHP
;
A
#
# COMPACT_ATOMS: atom_id res chain seq x y z
N LEU A 1 -15.15 9.84 2.20
CA LEU A 1 -16.23 8.83 2.41
C LEU A 1 -16.37 7.81 1.28
N CYS A 2 -16.62 8.19 0.01
CA CYS A 2 -16.90 7.21 -1.05
C CYS A 2 -15.75 6.22 -1.34
N PHE A 3 -14.50 6.66 -1.20
CA PHE A 3 -13.32 5.79 -1.31
C PHE A 3 -13.38 4.61 -0.34
N TYR A 4 -13.86 4.83 0.88
CA TYR A 4 -13.94 3.80 1.93
C TYR A 4 -14.76 2.58 1.49
N MET A 5 -15.81 2.77 0.69
CA MET A 5 -16.65 1.67 0.20
C MET A 5 -15.89 0.70 -0.71
N PHE A 6 -14.81 1.13 -1.35
CA PHE A 6 -14.00 0.29 -2.22
C PHE A 6 -12.80 -0.35 -1.51
N ILE A 7 -12.58 -0.05 -0.22
CA ILE A 7 -11.53 -0.68 0.57
C ILE A 7 -11.94 -2.13 0.88
N GLY A 8 -11.04 -3.08 0.64
CA GLY A 8 -11.25 -4.49 0.99
C GLY A 8 -10.69 -5.50 -0.03
N PHE A 9 -10.33 -5.06 -1.23
CA PHE A 9 -9.73 -5.93 -2.25
C PHE A 9 -8.40 -6.55 -1.79
N ASP A 10 -7.67 -5.90 -0.87
CA ASP A 10 -6.42 -6.43 -0.29
C ASP A 10 -6.61 -7.79 0.40
N SER A 11 -7.79 -8.04 0.97
CA SER A 11 -8.12 -9.32 1.62
C SER A 11 -8.15 -10.50 0.65
N ILE A 12 -8.43 -10.23 -0.64
CA ILE A 12 -8.40 -11.23 -1.71
C ILE A 12 -6.95 -11.65 -1.97
N VAL A 13 -6.01 -10.69 -1.91
CA VAL A 13 -4.59 -10.95 -2.10
C VAL A 13 -4.02 -11.75 -0.94
N THR A 14 -4.35 -11.39 0.31
CA THR A 14 -3.86 -12.13 1.49
C THR A 14 -4.38 -13.56 1.57
N THR A 15 -5.58 -13.81 1.04
CA THR A 15 -6.15 -15.18 0.95
C THR A 15 -5.66 -15.93 -0.30
N GLY A 16 -4.91 -15.26 -1.18
CA GLY A 16 -4.46 -15.79 -2.47
C GLY A 16 -3.53 -17.01 -2.37
N GLU A 17 -2.87 -17.23 -1.23
CA GLU A 17 -2.04 -18.43 -0.99
C GLU A 17 -2.84 -19.73 -1.09
N ARG A 18 -4.15 -19.68 -0.83
CA ARG A 18 -5.06 -20.83 -0.91
C ARG A 18 -5.72 -20.97 -2.28
N ALA A 19 -5.45 -20.05 -3.21
CA ALA A 19 -6.10 -20.04 -4.52
C ALA A 19 -5.42 -21.04 -5.46
N GLN A 20 -6.24 -21.80 -6.21
CA GLN A 20 -5.73 -22.59 -7.33
C GLN A 20 -5.26 -21.62 -8.42
N ASN A 21 -4.00 -21.79 -8.88
CA ASN A 21 -3.35 -20.93 -9.86
C ASN A 21 -3.40 -19.42 -9.51
N PRO A 22 -2.71 -18.99 -8.43
CA PRO A 22 -2.81 -17.63 -7.87
C PRO A 22 -2.46 -16.54 -8.89
N GLN A 23 -1.57 -16.85 -9.84
CA GLN A 23 -1.12 -15.90 -10.88
C GLN A 23 -2.26 -15.38 -11.76
N ARG A 24 -3.31 -16.18 -11.98
CA ARG A 24 -4.46 -15.80 -12.82
C ARG A 24 -5.72 -15.55 -12.02
N SER A 25 -5.95 -16.33 -10.97
CA SER A 25 -7.18 -16.23 -10.17
C SER A 25 -7.23 -14.94 -9.33
N ILE A 26 -6.11 -14.51 -8.74
CA ILE A 26 -6.06 -13.28 -7.92
C ILE A 26 -6.47 -12.03 -8.73
N PRO A 27 -5.82 -11.69 -9.87
CA PRO A 27 -6.18 -10.47 -10.61
C PRO A 27 -7.59 -10.51 -11.20
N ILE A 28 -8.05 -11.68 -11.68
CA ILE A 28 -9.43 -11.82 -12.17
C ILE A 28 -10.41 -11.59 -11.02
N SER A 29 -10.14 -12.17 -9.85
CA SER A 29 -10.98 -12.00 -8.66
C SER A 29 -11.09 -10.53 -8.25
N ILE A 30 -9.96 -9.80 -8.23
CA ILE A 30 -9.95 -8.36 -7.91
C ILE A 30 -10.79 -7.55 -8.91
N VAL A 31 -10.61 -7.77 -10.21
CA VAL A 31 -11.36 -7.02 -11.24
C VAL A 31 -12.85 -7.33 -11.16
N VAL A 32 -13.21 -8.61 -11.03
CA VAL A 32 -14.61 -9.05 -10.95
C VAL A 32 -15.27 -8.53 -9.67
N SER A 33 -14.59 -8.61 -8.52
CA SER A 33 -15.15 -8.13 -7.25
C SER A 33 -15.36 -6.61 -7.26
N VAL A 34 -14.38 -5.84 -7.75
CA VAL A 34 -14.50 -4.38 -7.86
C VAL A 34 -15.61 -3.99 -8.82
N LEU A 35 -15.75 -4.68 -9.96
CA LEU A 35 -16.82 -4.42 -10.93
C LEU A 35 -18.20 -4.70 -10.33
N ILE A 36 -18.37 -5.82 -9.61
CA ILE A 36 -19.62 -6.15 -8.94
C ILE A 36 -19.94 -5.09 -7.88
N CYS A 37 -18.97 -4.73 -7.03
CA CYS A 37 -19.16 -3.68 -6.03
C CYS A 37 -19.56 -2.34 -6.67
N PHE A 38 -18.93 -1.96 -7.79
CA PHE A 38 -19.28 -0.75 -8.53
C PHE A 38 -20.75 -0.77 -9.00
N VAL A 39 -21.18 -1.86 -9.64
CA VAL A 39 -22.57 -2.00 -10.13
C VAL A 39 -23.57 -1.96 -8.98
N VAL A 40 -23.28 -2.66 -7.87
CA VAL A 40 -24.16 -2.69 -6.69
C VAL A 40 -24.23 -1.32 -6.03
N TYR A 41 -23.10 -0.65 -5.77
CA TYR A 41 -23.11 0.67 -5.13
C TYR A 41 -23.74 1.74 -6.00
N PHE A 42 -23.47 1.72 -7.30
CA PHE A 42 -24.13 2.61 -8.25
C PHE A 42 -25.65 2.37 -8.27
N GLY A 43 -26.07 1.10 -8.34
CA GLY A 43 -27.48 0.72 -8.31
C GLY A 43 -28.19 1.14 -7.02
N VAL A 44 -27.55 0.94 -5.87
CA VAL A 44 -28.06 1.37 -4.56
C VAL A 44 -28.18 2.89 -4.47
N SER A 45 -27.17 3.63 -4.93
CA SER A 45 -27.19 5.10 -4.97
C SER A 45 -28.30 5.64 -5.87
N ALA A 46 -28.44 5.06 -7.08
CA ALA A 46 -29.49 5.42 -8.03
C ALA A 46 -30.89 5.10 -7.49
N ALA A 47 -31.09 3.93 -6.89
CA ALA A 47 -32.37 3.55 -6.29
C ALA A 47 -32.77 4.48 -5.15
N LEU A 48 -31.81 4.86 -4.28
CA LEU A 48 -32.08 5.76 -3.16
C LEU A 48 -32.44 7.17 -3.64
N THR A 49 -31.72 7.71 -4.62
CA THR A 49 -32.00 9.05 -5.18
C THR A 49 -33.27 9.09 -6.02
N LEU A 50 -33.72 7.97 -6.58
CA LEU A 50 -35.03 7.84 -7.22
C LEU A 50 -36.18 7.75 -6.19
N MET A 51 -35.95 7.17 -5.02
CA MET A 51 -36.95 7.06 -3.96
C MET A 51 -37.17 8.36 -3.18
N VAL A 52 -36.08 9.08 -2.87
CA VAL A 52 -36.12 10.28 -2.03
C VAL A 52 -35.25 11.36 -2.66
N PRO A 53 -35.74 12.61 -2.75
CA PRO A 53 -34.93 13.70 -3.25
C PRO A 53 -33.68 13.92 -2.39
N TYR A 54 -32.54 14.19 -3.03
CA TYR A 54 -31.21 14.19 -2.40
C TYR A 54 -31.09 15.09 -1.16
N TYR A 55 -31.87 16.17 -1.08
CA TYR A 55 -31.87 17.12 0.04
C TYR A 55 -32.62 16.63 1.29
N GLN A 56 -33.36 15.51 1.20
CA GLN A 56 -34.11 14.94 2.33
C GLN A 56 -33.51 13.62 2.84
N ILE A 57 -32.41 13.15 2.26
CA ILE A 57 -31.76 11.90 2.67
C ILE A 57 -31.07 12.13 4.02
N HIS A 58 -31.51 11.43 5.06
CA HIS A 58 -30.86 11.50 6.36
C HIS A 58 -29.49 10.79 6.34
N PRO A 59 -28.45 11.38 6.97
CA PRO A 59 -27.10 10.84 6.93
C PRO A 59 -26.95 9.53 7.73
N ASP A 60 -27.62 9.39 8.88
CA ASP A 60 -27.41 8.25 9.78
C ASP A 60 -28.21 7.00 9.40
N SER A 61 -29.35 7.17 8.71
CA SER A 61 -30.26 6.06 8.39
C SER A 61 -30.95 6.23 7.02
N PRO A 62 -30.18 6.40 5.94
CA PRO A 62 -30.71 6.75 4.62
C PRO A 62 -31.75 5.75 4.12
N PHE A 63 -31.48 4.44 4.27
CA PHE A 63 -32.37 3.39 3.78
C PHE A 63 -33.66 3.29 4.60
N LEU A 64 -33.56 3.26 5.93
CA LEU A 64 -34.73 3.09 6.78
C LEU A 64 -35.70 4.26 6.64
N GLN A 65 -35.19 5.49 6.53
CA GLN A 65 -36.04 6.65 6.30
C GLN A 65 -36.62 6.68 4.89
N ALA A 66 -35.88 6.24 3.87
CA ALA A 66 -36.38 6.20 2.50
C ALA A 66 -37.63 5.30 2.36
N PHE A 67 -37.62 4.12 2.99
CA PHE A 67 -38.80 3.25 2.99
C PHE A 67 -39.98 3.81 3.78
N LEU A 68 -39.73 4.62 4.82
CA LEU A 68 -40.79 5.35 5.51
C LEU A 68 -41.38 6.44 4.65
N TYR A 69 -40.56 7.19 3.92
CA TYR A 69 -41.00 8.25 3.03
C TYR A 69 -41.90 7.72 1.90
N VAL A 70 -41.55 6.56 1.34
CA VAL A 70 -42.35 5.88 0.29
C VAL A 70 -43.63 5.23 0.85
N GLY A 71 -43.78 5.14 2.18
CA GLY A 71 -44.95 4.54 2.83
C GLY A 71 -44.91 3.00 2.92
N TRP A 72 -43.77 2.38 2.64
CA TRP A 72 -43.58 0.91 2.67
C TRP A 72 -43.04 0.42 4.01
N GLY A 73 -43.91 0.41 5.03
CA GLY A 73 -43.58 0.04 6.41
C GLY A 73 -42.91 -1.33 6.59
N PRO A 74 -43.42 -2.44 5.99
CA PRO A 74 -42.81 -3.77 6.15
C PRO A 74 -41.38 -3.85 5.60
N ALA A 75 -41.09 -3.16 4.50
CA ALA A 75 -39.77 -3.17 3.88
C ALA A 75 -38.69 -2.57 4.79
N ARG A 76 -39.04 -1.55 5.59
CA ARG A 76 -38.13 -0.97 6.60
C ARG A 76 -37.61 -2.04 7.57
N TYR A 77 -38.49 -2.89 8.09
CA TYR A 77 -38.11 -3.92 9.07
C TYR A 77 -37.23 -5.00 8.44
N VAL A 78 -37.59 -5.46 7.24
CA VAL A 78 -36.80 -6.45 6.48
C VAL A 78 -35.39 -5.92 6.21
N VAL A 79 -35.28 -4.68 5.73
CA VAL A 79 -33.98 -4.04 5.45
C VAL A 79 -33.22 -3.78 6.76
N GLY A 80 -33.89 -3.36 7.83
CA GLY A 80 -33.27 -3.18 9.15
C GLY A 80 -32.64 -4.46 9.69
N VAL A 81 -33.37 -5.58 9.65
CA VAL A 81 -32.84 -6.91 10.04
C VAL A 81 -31.68 -7.32 9.13
N GLY A 82 -31.80 -7.08 7.82
CA GLY A 82 -30.73 -7.36 6.86
C GLY A 82 -29.44 -6.60 7.17
N ILE A 83 -29.54 -5.29 7.46
CA ILE A 83 -28.39 -4.45 7.84
C ILE A 83 -27.77 -4.94 9.15
N LEU A 84 -28.57 -5.21 10.18
CA LEU A 84 -28.06 -5.72 11.46
C LEU A 84 -27.35 -7.06 11.31
N CYS A 85 -27.90 -7.98 10.51
CA CYS A 85 -27.28 -9.27 10.23
C CYS A 85 -25.96 -9.10 9.46
N ALA A 86 -25.96 -8.27 8.42
CA ALA A 86 -24.77 -8.00 7.60
C ALA A 86 -23.64 -7.34 8.42
N LEU A 87 -23.96 -6.33 9.24
CA LEU A 87 -22.99 -5.67 10.12
C LEU A 87 -22.41 -6.63 11.16
N SER A 88 -23.26 -7.45 11.78
CA SER A 88 -22.81 -8.46 12.76
C SER A 88 -21.87 -9.48 12.12
N SER A 89 -22.22 -9.99 10.93
CA SER A 89 -21.39 -10.93 10.18
C SER A 89 -20.05 -10.31 9.79
N SER A 90 -20.07 -9.06 9.28
CA SER A 90 -18.85 -8.33 8.91
C SER A 90 -17.93 -8.11 10.11
N LEU A 91 -18.48 -7.78 11.28
CA LEU A 91 -17.70 -7.55 12.50
C LEU A 91 -17.02 -8.84 13.00
N LEU A 92 -17.72 -9.98 12.94
CA LEU A 92 -17.13 -11.27 13.28
C LEU A 92 -16.00 -11.65 12.31
N ASN A 93 -16.20 -11.41 11.01
CA ASN A 93 -15.19 -11.71 9.99
C ASN A 93 -13.91 -10.88 10.20
N THR A 94 -14.04 -9.58 10.47
CA THR A 94 -12.88 -8.72 10.70
C THR A 94 -12.18 -9.03 12.03
N MET A 95 -12.92 -9.35 13.09
CA MET A 95 -12.31 -9.79 14.36
C MET A 95 -11.49 -11.06 14.20
N PHE A 96 -11.98 -12.03 13.42
CA PHE A 96 -11.25 -13.27 13.15
C PHE A 96 -9.98 -13.00 12.34
N ALA A 97 -10.09 -12.24 11.25
CA ALA A 97 -8.95 -11.89 10.40
C ALA A 97 -7.87 -11.10 11.17
N MET A 98 -8.28 -10.13 12.00
CA MET A 98 -7.37 -9.35 12.82
C MET A 98 -6.67 -10.21 13.87
N SER A 99 -7.40 -11.10 14.53
CA SER A 99 -6.82 -12.00 15.54
C SER A 99 -5.80 -12.96 14.93
N TRP A 100 -6.08 -13.46 13.72
CA TRP A 100 -5.14 -14.29 12.97
C TRP A 100 -3.86 -13.53 12.61
N LEU A 101 -3.99 -12.29 12.11
CA LEU A 101 -2.83 -11.46 11.75
C LEU A 101 -1.96 -11.09 12.97
N ILE A 102 -2.57 -10.78 14.12
CA ILE A 102 -1.84 -10.52 15.35
C ILE A 102 -1.09 -11.78 15.83
N TYR A 103 -1.71 -12.95 15.68
CA TYR A 103 -1.09 -14.22 16.02
C TYR A 103 0.15 -14.49 15.14
N THR A 104 0.03 -14.36 13.82
CA THR A 104 1.17 -14.59 12.91
C THR A 104 2.32 -13.62 13.20
N MET A 105 2.02 -12.35 13.49
CA MET A 105 3.04 -11.37 13.87
C MET A 105 3.69 -11.66 15.23
N ALA A 106 2.97 -12.28 16.16
CA ALA A 106 3.52 -12.70 17.45
C ALA A 106 4.36 -13.99 17.33
N GLU A 107 3.99 -14.89 16.40
CA GLU A 107 4.77 -16.07 16.03
C GLU A 107 6.10 -15.68 15.36
N ASP A 108 6.08 -14.66 14.50
CA ASP A 108 7.28 -14.09 13.84
C ASP A 108 8.20 -13.27 14.79
N GLY A 109 7.89 -13.24 16.10
CA GLY A 109 8.63 -12.48 17.11
C GLY A 109 8.52 -10.95 16.98
N LEU A 110 7.60 -10.44 16.16
CA LEU A 110 7.39 -9.00 15.94
C LEU A 110 6.56 -8.35 17.06
N LEU A 111 5.65 -9.13 17.67
CA LEU A 111 4.77 -8.72 18.76
C LEU A 111 4.95 -9.62 19.99
N PHE A 112 4.45 -9.18 21.15
CA PHE A 112 4.64 -9.90 22.41
C PHE A 112 4.24 -11.38 22.34
N ARG A 113 5.19 -12.28 22.67
CA ARG A 113 5.03 -13.74 22.60
C ARG A 113 3.87 -14.31 23.42
N PHE A 114 3.38 -13.56 24.41
CA PHE A 114 2.15 -13.93 25.14
C PHE A 114 0.90 -13.97 24.23
N LEU A 115 0.85 -13.16 23.17
CA LEU A 115 -0.25 -13.16 22.20
C LEU A 115 -0.21 -14.41 21.30
N ALA A 116 0.94 -15.06 21.14
CA ALA A 116 1.04 -16.33 20.43
C ALA A 116 0.50 -17.54 21.23
N ARG A 117 0.12 -17.37 22.50
CA ARG A 117 -0.29 -18.48 23.36
C ARG A 117 -1.62 -19.10 22.90
N ILE A 118 -1.57 -20.38 22.53
CA ILE A 118 -2.73 -21.19 22.14
C ILE A 118 -3.39 -21.81 23.38
N ASN A 119 -4.72 -21.80 23.44
CA ASN A 119 -5.45 -22.50 24.49
C ASN A 119 -5.48 -24.02 24.20
N ALA A 120 -5.01 -24.82 25.15
CA ALA A 120 -4.86 -26.28 25.00
C ALA A 120 -6.19 -27.02 24.73
N ARG A 121 -7.32 -26.48 25.18
CA ARG A 121 -8.64 -27.15 25.10
C ARG A 121 -9.38 -26.92 23.79
N THR A 122 -9.33 -25.71 23.25
CA THR A 122 -10.08 -25.33 22.04
C THR A 122 -9.19 -25.19 20.81
N ARG A 123 -7.86 -25.23 20.97
CA ARG A 123 -6.88 -24.94 19.90
C ARG A 123 -7.12 -23.60 19.18
N THR A 124 -7.77 -22.65 19.86
CA THR A 124 -8.10 -21.31 19.34
C THR A 124 -7.40 -20.23 20.16
N HIS A 125 -6.99 -19.14 19.50
CA HIS A 125 -6.31 -17.97 20.09
C HIS A 125 -7.27 -17.04 20.84
N ILE A 126 -7.97 -17.56 21.85
CA ILE A 126 -9.02 -16.81 22.58
C ILE A 126 -8.47 -15.54 23.23
N THR A 127 -7.26 -15.59 23.77
CA THR A 127 -6.60 -14.44 24.41
C THR A 127 -6.44 -13.26 23.44
N VAL A 128 -6.03 -13.53 22.20
CA VAL A 128 -5.87 -12.50 21.16
C VAL A 128 -7.21 -11.90 20.76
N ILE A 129 -8.24 -12.74 20.63
CA ILE A 129 -9.60 -12.30 20.29
C ILE A 129 -10.15 -11.37 21.38
N ILE A 130 -9.98 -11.73 22.66
CA ILE A 130 -10.45 -10.91 23.79
C ILE A 130 -9.69 -9.58 23.84
N ILE A 131 -8.36 -9.59 23.72
CA ILE A 131 -7.55 -8.37 23.80
C ILE A 131 -7.86 -7.44 22.62
N SER A 132 -7.89 -7.96 21.39
CA SER A 132 -8.20 -7.17 20.20
C SER A 132 -9.63 -6.64 20.21
N GLY A 133 -10.61 -7.43 20.66
CA GLY A 133 -11.99 -7.00 20.82
C GLY A 133 -12.17 -5.93 21.89
N LYS A 134 -11.48 -6.05 23.03
CA LYS A 134 -11.47 -5.00 24.07
C LYS A 134 -10.85 -3.71 23.56
N LEU A 135 -9.73 -3.80 22.85
CA LEU A 135 -9.06 -2.65 22.25
C LEU A 135 -9.98 -1.97 21.22
N ALA A 136 -10.60 -2.73 20.31
CA ALA A 136 -11.56 -2.21 19.35
C ALA A 136 -12.77 -1.53 20.01
N GLY A 137 -13.30 -2.11 21.09
CA GLY A 137 -14.39 -1.51 21.88
C GLY A 137 -14.00 -0.20 22.54
N VAL A 138 -12.80 -0.11 23.12
CA VAL A 138 -12.28 1.14 23.68
C VAL A 138 -12.12 2.21 22.60
N LEU A 139 -11.57 1.85 21.44
CA LEU A 139 -11.43 2.78 20.32
C LEU A 139 -12.79 3.26 19.79
N ALA A 140 -13.78 2.38 19.72
CA ALA A 140 -15.14 2.74 19.31
C ALA A 140 -15.84 3.69 20.30
N LEU A 141 -15.44 3.68 21.57
CA LEU A 141 -15.95 4.63 22.58
C LEU A 141 -15.22 5.97 22.58
N LEU A 142 -13.94 5.99 22.22
CA LEU A 142 -13.09 7.18 22.27
C LEU A 142 -13.16 8.02 20.98
N PHE A 143 -13.40 7.40 19.83
CA PHE A 143 -13.33 8.05 18.53
C PHE A 143 -14.70 8.15 17.85
N HIS A 144 -14.93 9.26 17.16
CA HIS A 144 -16.07 9.39 16.27
C HIS A 144 -15.88 8.52 15.02
N PHE A 145 -17.00 8.02 14.48
CA PHE A 145 -17.00 7.17 13.29
C PHE A 145 -16.27 7.81 12.10
N THR A 146 -16.48 9.10 11.86
CA THR A 146 -15.83 9.84 10.76
C THR A 146 -14.30 9.84 10.90
N ASP A 147 -13.77 10.07 12.09
CA ASP A 147 -12.32 10.09 12.34
C ASP A 147 -11.69 8.71 12.07
N LEU A 148 -12.37 7.64 12.47
CA LEU A 148 -11.93 6.26 12.23
C LEU A 148 -11.94 5.92 10.73
N MET A 149 -12.97 6.35 10.00
CA MET A 149 -13.05 6.14 8.55
C MET A 149 -11.94 6.87 7.80
N ASP A 150 -11.66 8.11 8.18
CA ASP A 150 -10.61 8.92 7.56
C ASP A 150 -9.23 8.33 7.85
N LEU A 151 -8.99 7.85 9.08
CA LEU A 151 -7.75 7.14 9.44
C LEU A 151 -7.57 5.85 8.63
N MET A 152 -8.64 5.06 8.47
CA MET A 152 -8.61 3.83 7.67
C MET A 152 -8.35 4.12 6.19
N SER A 153 -8.96 5.18 5.66
CA SER A 153 -8.77 5.62 4.27
C SER A 153 -7.34 6.12 4.04
N LEU A 154 -6.81 6.96 4.93
CA LEU A 154 -5.44 7.46 4.88
C LEU A 154 -4.41 6.32 4.85
N ARG A 155 -4.60 5.31 5.71
CA ARG A 155 -3.74 4.11 5.74
C ARG A 155 -3.77 3.35 4.40
N SER A 156 -4.94 3.16 3.81
CA SER A 156 -5.07 2.47 2.52
C SER A 156 -4.46 3.28 1.37
N LEU A 157 -4.67 4.60 1.33
CA LEU A 157 -4.06 5.49 0.33
C LEU A 157 -2.53 5.46 0.40
N LEU A 158 -1.96 5.50 1.60
CA LEU A 158 -0.51 5.36 1.82
C LEU A 158 0.02 3.99 1.36
N ALA A 159 -0.69 2.91 1.66
CA ALA A 159 -0.31 1.57 1.19
C ALA A 159 -0.30 1.50 -0.35
N ASN A 160 -1.31 2.07 -1.00
CA ASN A 160 -1.38 2.13 -2.47
C ASN A 160 -0.21 2.95 -3.06
N LEU A 161 0.17 4.07 -2.44
CA LEU A 161 1.34 4.84 -2.87
C LEU A 161 2.64 4.02 -2.79
N VAL A 162 2.82 3.26 -1.72
CA VAL A 162 3.98 2.36 -1.58
C VAL A 162 3.95 1.29 -2.66
N VAL A 163 2.81 0.65 -2.91
CA VAL A 163 2.65 -0.37 -3.94
C VAL A 163 2.93 0.19 -5.34
N ASP A 164 2.37 1.36 -5.68
CA ASP A 164 2.59 2.01 -6.97
C ASP A 164 4.07 2.38 -7.17
N PHE A 165 4.70 2.91 -6.12
CA PHE A 165 6.13 3.20 -6.13
C PHE A 165 6.97 1.92 -6.28
N SER A 166 6.64 0.86 -5.55
CA SER A 166 7.31 -0.45 -5.63
C SER A 166 7.18 -1.08 -7.01
N VAL A 167 6.00 -1.03 -7.63
CA VAL A 167 5.77 -1.55 -8.99
C VAL A 167 6.56 -0.74 -10.02
N LEU A 168 6.57 0.59 -9.89
CA LEU A 168 7.37 1.46 -10.73
C LEU A 168 8.87 1.12 -10.60
N VAL A 169 9.37 1.01 -9.37
CA VAL A 169 10.75 0.62 -9.07
C VAL A 169 11.12 -0.75 -9.63
N LEU A 170 10.30 -1.77 -9.36
CA LEU A 170 10.61 -3.16 -9.71
C LEU A 170 10.66 -3.38 -11.23
N ARG A 171 9.96 -2.55 -12.01
CA ARG A 171 9.98 -2.63 -13.48
C ARG A 171 11.30 -2.20 -14.09
N TYR A 172 11.96 -1.22 -13.49
CA TYR A 172 13.23 -0.66 -13.98
C TYR A 172 14.45 -1.24 -13.30
N HIS A 173 14.26 -1.95 -12.17
CA HIS A 173 15.31 -2.78 -11.59
C HIS A 173 15.58 -3.98 -12.50
N SER A 174 16.83 -4.14 -12.92
CA SER A 174 17.22 -5.25 -13.79
C SER A 174 17.37 -6.54 -12.98
N GLY A 175 16.93 -7.67 -13.55
CA GLY A 175 17.06 -9.01 -12.97
C GLY A 175 18.49 -9.50 -12.75
N GLN A 176 19.50 -8.63 -12.67
CA GLN A 176 20.89 -9.02 -12.42
C GLN A 176 21.08 -9.61 -11.02
N ASN A 177 20.35 -9.19 -9.98
CA ASN A 177 20.58 -9.71 -8.62
C ASN A 177 20.24 -11.20 -8.45
N LEU A 178 19.33 -11.76 -9.27
CA LEU A 178 18.95 -13.17 -9.16
C LEU A 178 19.98 -14.09 -9.84
N SER A 179 20.61 -13.63 -10.93
CA SER A 179 21.65 -14.40 -11.62
C SER A 179 23.05 -14.14 -11.05
N LYS A 180 23.29 -13.01 -10.38
CA LYS A 180 24.61 -12.71 -9.79
C LYS A 180 24.93 -13.62 -8.62
N ASN A 181 23.95 -14.03 -7.80
CA ASN A 181 24.18 -15.01 -6.74
C ASN A 181 24.64 -16.39 -7.26
N GLN A 182 24.40 -16.71 -8.53
CA GLN A 182 24.88 -17.95 -9.17
C GLN A 182 26.20 -17.79 -9.95
N ARG A 183 26.60 -16.56 -10.32
CA ARG A 183 27.85 -16.32 -11.09
C ARG A 183 28.98 -15.69 -10.27
N THR A 184 28.71 -15.16 -9.08
CA THR A 184 29.73 -14.48 -8.27
C THR A 184 30.74 -15.45 -7.65
N GLU A 185 30.55 -16.77 -7.74
CA GLU A 185 31.56 -17.73 -7.26
C GLU A 185 32.69 -18.00 -8.28
N GLU A 186 32.53 -17.69 -9.57
CA GLU A 186 33.51 -18.09 -10.60
C GLU A 186 34.41 -16.95 -11.15
N GLU A 187 34.00 -15.68 -11.08
CA GLU A 187 34.73 -14.56 -11.72
C GLU A 187 35.62 -13.74 -10.77
N THR A 188 35.69 -14.09 -9.48
CA THR A 188 36.30 -13.22 -8.45
C THR A 188 37.84 -13.29 -8.38
N GLU A 189 38.51 -14.15 -9.15
CA GLU A 189 39.98 -14.33 -9.03
C GLU A 189 40.86 -13.61 -10.07
N MET A 190 40.34 -13.06 -11.17
CA MET A 190 41.22 -12.65 -12.29
C MET A 190 41.26 -11.17 -12.68
N GLU A 191 40.46 -10.30 -12.06
CA GLU A 191 40.37 -8.88 -12.47
C GLU A 191 40.79 -7.89 -11.35
N LEU A 192 41.65 -8.32 -10.43
CA LEU A 192 42.21 -7.49 -9.35
C LEU A 192 43.50 -6.74 -9.73
N VAL A 193 43.90 -6.75 -10.99
CA VAL A 193 45.10 -6.05 -11.47
C VAL A 193 44.72 -5.19 -12.67
N VAL A 194 45.08 -3.91 -12.63
CA VAL A 194 44.98 -2.90 -13.71
C VAL A 194 43.67 -2.08 -13.78
N LYS A 195 43.54 -1.04 -12.93
CA LYS A 195 43.54 0.38 -13.37
C LYS A 195 43.20 1.33 -12.22
N GLU A 196 44.23 1.58 -11.41
CA GLU A 196 44.34 2.73 -10.54
C GLU A 196 45.16 3.78 -11.31
N SER A 197 44.49 4.68 -12.05
CA SER A 197 45.06 5.96 -12.55
C SER A 197 44.06 6.72 -13.41
N SER A 198 44.09 8.06 -13.29
CA SER A 198 43.28 9.10 -13.97
C SER A 198 41.94 9.49 -13.32
N LEU A 199 42.04 9.99 -12.09
CA LEU A 199 41.16 11.04 -11.59
C LEU A 199 41.74 12.41 -12.02
N ASP A 200 40.88 13.40 -12.21
CA ASP A 200 41.16 14.80 -12.58
C ASP A 200 41.29 15.14 -14.07
N SER A 201 40.11 15.28 -14.72
CA SER A 201 39.83 16.16 -15.88
C SER A 201 38.41 16.02 -16.45
N VAL A 202 37.53 15.19 -15.85
CA VAL A 202 36.26 14.75 -16.48
C VAL A 202 35.00 15.41 -15.89
N LEU A 203 35.10 16.60 -15.27
CA LEU A 203 33.92 17.21 -14.63
C LEU A 203 32.99 17.95 -15.63
N GLU A 204 33.52 18.53 -16.70
CA GLU A 204 32.74 19.41 -17.59
C GLU A 204 32.10 18.66 -18.79
N GLY A 205 32.69 17.53 -19.21
CA GLY A 205 32.14 16.65 -20.25
C GLY A 205 31.10 15.64 -19.76
N ARG A 206 30.71 15.70 -18.47
CA ARG A 206 29.86 14.72 -17.78
C ARG A 206 28.38 15.07 -17.89
N THR A 207 28.03 16.35 -17.77
CA THR A 207 26.64 16.84 -17.80
C THR A 207 26.01 16.69 -19.19
N SER A 208 26.78 17.00 -20.24
CA SER A 208 26.37 16.82 -21.65
C SER A 208 26.12 15.35 -21.99
N ARG A 209 26.98 14.42 -21.53
CA ARG A 209 26.79 12.98 -21.73
C ARG A 209 25.61 12.41 -20.95
N ILE A 210 25.33 12.92 -19.75
CA ILE A 210 24.16 12.54 -18.95
C ILE A 210 22.86 13.00 -19.64
N LEU A 211 22.80 14.23 -20.13
CA LEU A 211 21.65 14.73 -20.90
C LEU A 211 21.42 13.95 -22.20
N LYS A 212 22.50 13.63 -22.92
CA LYS A 212 22.42 12.82 -24.14
C LYS A 212 22.00 11.38 -23.86
N SER A 213 22.46 10.77 -22.75
CA SER A 213 22.05 9.42 -22.36
C SER A 213 20.62 9.35 -21.80
N LEU A 214 20.09 10.47 -21.29
CA LEU A 214 18.68 10.59 -20.86
C LEU A 214 17.70 10.65 -22.03
N TRP A 215 18.11 11.23 -23.16
CA TRP A 215 17.26 11.43 -24.35
C TRP A 215 17.34 10.28 -25.38
N LEU A 216 18.50 9.62 -25.49
CA LEU A 216 18.71 8.42 -26.32
C LEU A 216 19.54 7.38 -25.55
N PRO A 217 18.93 6.33 -25.00
CA PRO A 217 19.68 5.19 -24.48
C PRO A 217 20.25 4.40 -25.67
N ALA A 218 21.58 4.39 -25.81
CA ALA A 218 22.28 3.67 -26.87
C ALA A 218 22.49 2.16 -26.58
N SER A 219 22.12 1.67 -25.38
CA SER A 219 22.33 0.27 -24.99
C SER A 219 21.04 -0.45 -24.64
N THR A 220 20.89 -1.63 -25.24
CA THR A 220 19.78 -2.58 -25.13
C THR A 220 19.75 -3.37 -23.82
N ILE A 221 20.61 -3.04 -22.83
CA ILE A 221 20.77 -3.80 -21.59
C ILE A 221 20.75 -2.86 -20.37
N PRO A 222 19.91 -3.13 -19.36
CA PRO A 222 19.82 -2.32 -18.14
C PRO A 222 21.09 -2.43 -17.28
N THR A 223 21.83 -1.32 -17.17
CA THR A 223 23.05 -1.17 -16.36
C THR A 223 22.77 -0.54 -14.99
N ARG A 224 23.59 -0.85 -13.98
CA ARG A 224 23.46 -0.37 -12.57
C ARG A 224 23.33 1.16 -12.44
N LYS A 225 23.96 1.92 -13.35
CA LYS A 225 23.86 3.39 -13.44
C LYS A 225 22.53 3.87 -14.03
N SER A 226 21.97 3.15 -15.00
CA SER A 226 20.64 3.42 -15.56
C SER A 226 19.56 3.22 -14.49
N GLY A 227 19.67 2.16 -13.67
CA GLY A 227 18.75 1.91 -12.56
C GLY A 227 18.72 3.08 -11.56
N GLN A 228 19.89 3.54 -11.09
CA GLN A 228 20.00 4.70 -10.17
C GLN A 228 19.38 5.98 -10.74
N ILE A 229 19.52 6.21 -12.05
CA ILE A 229 18.87 7.34 -12.73
C ILE A 229 17.35 7.16 -12.74
N VAL A 230 16.85 5.94 -12.96
CA VAL A 230 15.39 5.69 -12.91
C VAL A 230 14.84 5.89 -11.50
N TYR A 231 15.56 5.45 -10.46
CA TYR A 231 15.17 5.71 -9.07
C TYR A 231 15.07 7.21 -8.78
N GLY A 232 16.08 7.98 -9.21
CA GLY A 232 16.08 9.43 -9.07
C GLY A 232 14.92 10.09 -9.83
N CYS A 233 14.67 9.66 -11.07
CA CYS A 233 13.55 10.17 -11.88
C CYS A 233 12.18 9.78 -11.30
N ALA A 234 12.00 8.55 -10.82
CA ALA A 234 10.77 8.09 -10.19
C ALA A 234 10.48 8.85 -8.89
N PHE A 235 11.50 9.03 -8.04
CA PHE A 235 11.36 9.82 -6.81
C PHE A 235 11.05 11.30 -7.11
N LEU A 236 11.77 11.90 -8.06
CA LEU A 236 11.50 13.26 -8.53
C LEU A 236 10.09 13.38 -9.06
N LEU A 237 9.62 12.39 -9.82
CA LEU A 237 8.27 12.38 -10.36
C LEU A 237 7.22 12.35 -9.24
N VAL A 238 7.39 11.48 -8.23
CA VAL A 238 6.47 11.42 -7.09
C VAL A 238 6.44 12.77 -6.36
N LEU A 239 7.60 13.40 -6.15
CA LEU A 239 7.71 14.73 -5.56
C LEU A 239 6.98 15.80 -6.40
N LEU A 240 7.09 15.75 -7.72
CA LEU A 240 6.39 16.70 -8.60
C LEU A 240 4.87 16.49 -8.58
N LEU A 241 4.40 15.23 -8.54
CA LEU A 241 2.98 14.91 -8.41
C LEU A 241 2.42 15.36 -7.06
N THR A 242 3.19 15.24 -5.97
CA THR A 242 2.75 15.71 -4.65
C THR A 242 2.66 17.23 -4.60
N ILE A 243 3.65 17.94 -5.14
CA ILE A 243 3.62 19.42 -5.26
C ILE A 243 2.43 19.87 -6.11
N LEU A 244 2.18 19.21 -7.25
CA LEU A 244 1.03 19.52 -8.12
C LEU A 244 -0.29 19.36 -7.36
N SER A 245 -0.43 18.24 -6.64
CA SER A 245 -1.63 17.94 -5.86
C SER A 245 -1.87 18.95 -4.74
N LEU A 246 -0.80 19.41 -4.08
CA LEU A 246 -0.87 20.41 -3.02
C LEU A 246 -1.32 21.77 -3.55
N ILE A 247 -0.77 22.21 -4.69
CA ILE A 247 -1.15 23.47 -5.35
C ILE A 247 -2.63 23.43 -5.75
N LEU A 248 -3.08 22.33 -6.36
CA LEU A 248 -4.48 22.15 -6.78
C LEU A 248 -5.46 22.17 -5.61
N ALA A 249 -5.06 21.61 -4.47
CA ALA A 249 -5.90 21.54 -3.28
C ALA A 249 -5.95 22.87 -2.50
N GLN A 250 -4.83 23.60 -2.41
CA GLN A 250 -4.74 24.82 -1.60
C GLN A 250 -5.46 26.01 -2.27
N TRP A 251 -5.41 26.11 -3.60
CA TRP A 251 -5.93 27.27 -4.34
C TRP A 251 -6.75 26.90 -5.59
N PRO A 252 -7.83 26.10 -5.46
CA PRO A 252 -8.62 25.68 -6.60
C PRO A 252 -9.22 26.88 -7.35
N SER A 253 -9.78 27.85 -6.62
CA SER A 253 -10.43 29.02 -7.19
C SER A 253 -9.47 29.93 -7.96
N GLN A 254 -8.20 30.06 -7.55
CA GLN A 254 -7.21 30.92 -8.23
C GLN A 254 -6.66 30.25 -9.50
N VAL A 255 -6.51 28.92 -9.48
CA VAL A 255 -6.14 28.15 -10.69
C VAL A 255 -7.25 28.25 -11.74
N PHE A 256 -8.52 28.14 -11.33
CA PHE A 256 -9.67 28.22 -12.26
C PHE A 256 -10.05 29.65 -12.65
N SER A 257 -9.80 30.65 -11.80
CA SER A 257 -10.02 32.08 -12.11
C SER A 257 -9.00 32.65 -13.10
N GLY A 258 -7.93 31.91 -13.40
CA GLY A 258 -6.98 32.29 -14.44
C GLY A 258 -5.87 33.23 -13.98
N ASP A 259 -5.50 33.23 -12.70
CA ASP A 259 -4.36 34.02 -12.25
C ASP A 259 -3.09 33.61 -13.03
N PRO A 260 -2.43 34.55 -13.74
CA PRO A 260 -1.40 34.19 -14.73
C PRO A 260 -0.18 33.54 -14.08
N VAL A 261 0.13 33.86 -12.82
CA VAL A 261 1.28 33.28 -12.11
C VAL A 261 1.01 31.83 -11.71
N LEU A 262 -0.15 31.54 -11.11
CA LEU A 262 -0.42 30.20 -10.61
C LEU A 262 -0.70 29.22 -11.75
N THR A 263 -1.42 29.67 -12.78
CA THR A 263 -1.68 28.88 -13.98
C THR A 263 -0.40 28.55 -14.74
N THR A 264 0.53 29.51 -14.89
CA THR A 264 1.83 29.23 -15.53
C THR A 264 2.68 28.25 -14.72
N VAL A 265 2.67 28.35 -13.38
CA VAL A 265 3.35 27.38 -12.49
C VAL A 265 2.77 25.97 -12.65
N VAL A 266 1.44 25.82 -12.68
CA VAL A 266 0.77 24.52 -12.87
C VAL A 266 1.10 23.93 -14.24
N VAL A 267 1.05 24.73 -15.31
CA VAL A 267 1.39 24.29 -16.67
C VAL A 267 2.85 23.86 -16.76
N LEU A 268 3.78 24.63 -16.18
CA LEU A 268 5.20 24.28 -16.12
C LEU A 268 5.43 22.95 -15.39
N LEU A 269 4.72 22.74 -14.29
CA LEU A 269 4.82 21.52 -13.49
C LEU A 269 4.29 20.29 -14.27
N LEU A 270 3.17 20.43 -14.99
CA LEU A 270 2.63 19.40 -15.88
C LEU A 270 3.58 19.08 -17.04
N LEU A 271 4.22 20.10 -17.63
CA LEU A 271 5.24 19.90 -18.66
C LEU A 271 6.47 19.16 -18.12
N LEU A 272 6.87 19.44 -16.88
CA LEU A 272 7.96 18.73 -16.22
C LEU A 272 7.59 17.27 -15.92
N ILE A 273 6.38 17.02 -15.41
CA ILE A 273 5.88 15.66 -15.14
C ILE A 273 5.81 14.84 -16.44
N THR A 274 5.25 15.41 -17.51
CA THR A 274 5.19 14.74 -18.82
C THR A 274 6.59 14.51 -19.39
N GLY A 275 7.51 15.46 -19.25
CA GLY A 275 8.91 15.30 -19.64
C GLY A 275 9.61 14.16 -18.91
N VAL A 276 9.50 14.09 -17.58
CA VAL A 276 10.07 12.99 -16.77
C VAL A 276 9.39 11.65 -17.10
N THR A 277 8.08 11.66 -17.35
CA THR A 277 7.33 10.47 -17.78
C THR A 277 7.81 9.94 -19.13
N VAL A 278 8.09 10.82 -20.09
CA VAL A 278 8.62 10.44 -21.41
C VAL A 278 10.05 9.90 -21.30
N ILE A 279 10.87 10.46 -20.41
CA ILE A 279 12.22 9.94 -20.12
C ILE A 279 12.13 8.51 -19.55
N ILE A 280 11.24 8.30 -18.59
CA ILE A 280 10.97 6.98 -17.97
C ILE A 280 10.41 6.00 -19.02
N TRP A 281 9.52 6.45 -19.90
CA TRP A 281 8.97 5.65 -21.00
C TRP A 281 10.06 5.20 -21.99
N ARG A 282 10.99 6.10 -22.32
CA ARG A 282 12.07 5.84 -23.28
C ARG A 282 13.17 4.92 -22.76
N GLN A 283 13.23 4.68 -21.45
CA GLN A 283 14.23 3.79 -20.87
C GLN A 283 13.94 2.31 -21.16
N PRO A 284 14.98 1.50 -21.41
CA PRO A 284 14.82 0.08 -21.71
C PRO A 284 14.18 -0.64 -20.51
N GLN A 285 12.97 -1.16 -20.72
CA GLN A 285 12.25 -1.93 -19.72
C GLN A 285 12.91 -3.30 -19.51
N SER A 286 12.90 -3.82 -18.29
CA SER A 286 13.44 -5.14 -18.02
C SER A 286 12.70 -6.22 -18.84
N PRO A 287 13.42 -7.11 -19.55
CA PRO A 287 12.81 -8.19 -20.32
C PRO A 287 12.30 -9.34 -19.44
N THR A 288 12.52 -9.25 -18.12
CA THR A 288 12.04 -10.22 -17.15
C THR A 288 10.51 -10.28 -17.24
N ALA A 289 9.99 -11.47 -17.54
CA ALA A 289 8.56 -11.73 -17.50
C ALA A 289 8.07 -11.61 -16.04
N LEU A 290 7.80 -10.39 -15.59
CA LEU A 290 6.94 -10.19 -14.43
C LEU A 290 5.62 -10.87 -14.81
N HIS A 291 5.28 -11.93 -14.07
CA HIS A 291 4.13 -12.81 -14.29
C HIS A 291 2.80 -12.04 -14.40
N PHE A 292 2.78 -10.78 -13.98
CA PHE A 292 1.71 -9.82 -14.14
C PHE A 292 2.17 -8.64 -15.01
N ARG A 293 1.55 -8.41 -16.18
CA ARG A 293 1.74 -7.21 -17.01
C ARG A 293 0.55 -6.27 -16.82
N VAL A 294 0.77 -5.14 -16.17
CA VAL A 294 -0.22 -4.06 -16.11
C VAL A 294 -0.24 -3.40 -17.50
N PRO A 295 -1.38 -3.41 -18.22
CA PRO A 295 -1.50 -2.68 -19.49
C PRO A 295 -1.39 -1.17 -19.20
N ALA A 296 -0.69 -0.42 -20.06
CA ALA A 296 -0.48 1.04 -19.96
C ALA A 296 0.51 1.54 -18.86
N LEU A 297 1.63 0.83 -18.67
CA LEU A 297 2.80 1.39 -17.96
C LEU A 297 3.49 2.45 -18.82
N PRO A 298 3.96 3.59 -18.25
CA PRO A 298 3.97 4.00 -16.85
C PRO A 298 2.76 4.84 -16.43
N VAL A 299 1.81 5.14 -17.32
CA VAL A 299 0.69 6.06 -17.05
C VAL A 299 -0.20 5.60 -15.89
N LEU A 300 -0.44 4.29 -15.78
CA LEU A 300 -1.39 3.76 -14.79
C LEU A 300 -0.93 3.98 -13.33
N PRO A 301 0.31 3.64 -12.91
CA PRO A 301 0.84 4.05 -11.60
C PRO A 301 0.88 5.56 -11.38
N LEU A 302 1.14 6.36 -12.43
CA LEU A 302 1.20 7.82 -12.31
C LEU A 302 -0.15 8.43 -11.96
N VAL A 303 -1.20 7.99 -12.66
CA VAL A 303 -2.58 8.42 -12.37
C VAL A 303 -2.99 7.96 -10.97
N SER A 304 -2.63 6.73 -10.57
CA SER A 304 -2.91 6.22 -9.23
C SER A 304 -2.24 7.06 -8.14
N ILE A 305 -0.94 7.35 -8.28
CA ILE A 305 -0.21 8.21 -7.33
C ILE A 305 -0.84 9.60 -7.24
N PHE A 306 -1.17 10.21 -8.39
CA PHE A 306 -1.81 11.51 -8.41
C PHE A 306 -3.15 11.51 -7.66
N VAL A 307 -4.04 10.57 -7.97
CA VAL A 307 -5.36 10.46 -7.32
C VAL A 307 -5.22 10.19 -5.83
N ASN A 308 -4.32 9.28 -5.44
CA ASN A 308 -4.09 8.94 -4.04
C ASN A 308 -3.57 10.14 -3.23
N VAL A 309 -2.57 10.86 -3.75
CA VAL A 309 -2.05 12.05 -3.07
C VAL A 309 -3.10 13.16 -3.02
N TYR A 310 -3.82 13.40 -4.11
CA TYR A 310 -4.89 14.41 -4.15
C TYR A 310 -5.95 14.14 -3.06
N LEU A 311 -6.41 12.88 -2.95
CA LEU A 311 -7.36 12.49 -1.90
C LEU A 311 -6.78 12.65 -0.49
N MET A 312 -5.49 12.38 -0.30
CA MET A 312 -4.82 12.57 1.00
C MET A 312 -4.73 14.04 1.43
N VAL A 313 -4.53 14.96 0.49
CA VAL A 313 -4.47 16.41 0.81
C VAL A 313 -5.83 16.95 1.25
N HIS A 314 -6.93 16.37 0.77
CA HIS A 314 -8.29 16.74 1.18
C HIS A 314 -8.67 16.21 2.57
N MET A 315 -7.84 15.39 3.22
CA MET A 315 -8.09 14.88 4.57
C MET A 315 -7.80 15.94 5.63
N THR A 316 -8.52 15.88 6.76
CA THR A 316 -8.34 16.85 7.84
C THR A 316 -6.96 16.74 8.49
N THR A 317 -6.41 17.86 8.96
CA THR A 317 -5.14 17.88 9.71
C THR A 317 -5.19 17.00 10.96
N TRP A 318 -6.37 16.87 11.57
CA TRP A 318 -6.58 15.98 12.72
C TRP A 318 -6.31 14.51 12.37
N THR A 319 -6.75 14.04 11.20
CA THR A 319 -6.47 12.69 10.70
C THR A 319 -4.96 12.43 10.59
N TRP A 320 -4.19 13.42 10.12
CA TRP A 320 -2.73 13.32 10.01
C TRP A 320 -2.04 13.25 11.37
N VAL A 321 -2.49 14.04 12.34
CA VAL A 321 -1.98 13.99 13.72
C VAL A 321 -2.24 12.60 14.31
N LEU A 322 -3.47 12.09 14.17
CA LEU A 322 -3.86 10.79 14.71
C LEU A 322 -3.06 9.64 14.08
N PHE A 323 -2.86 9.69 12.76
CA PHE A 323 -1.99 8.76 12.05
C PHE A 323 -0.55 8.83 12.56
N GLY A 324 0.00 10.04 12.75
CA GLY A 324 1.34 10.23 13.29
C GLY A 324 1.52 9.63 14.68
N ILE A 325 0.53 9.82 15.56
CA ILE A 325 0.51 9.19 16.91
C ILE A 325 0.51 7.66 16.78
N TRP A 326 -0.35 7.10 15.92
CA TRP A 326 -0.46 5.65 15.76
C TRP A 326 0.81 5.02 15.19
N MET A 327 1.44 5.68 14.21
CA MET A 327 2.74 5.27 13.69
C MET A 327 3.83 5.36 14.76
N GLY A 328 3.82 6.40 15.60
CA GLY A 328 4.74 6.54 16.72
C GLY A 328 4.62 5.39 17.73
N ILE A 329 3.38 5.03 18.11
CA ILE A 329 3.11 3.88 18.99
C ILE A 329 3.60 2.58 18.32
N GLY A 330 3.26 2.37 17.04
CA GLY A 330 3.67 1.18 16.29
C GLY A 330 5.19 1.03 16.21
N PHE A 331 5.91 2.12 15.92
CA PHE A 331 7.36 2.13 15.90
C PHE A 331 7.95 1.88 17.29
N ALA A 332 7.40 2.47 18.35
CA ALA A 332 7.87 2.23 19.71
C ALA A 332 7.75 0.75 20.09
N ILE A 333 6.65 0.08 19.73
CA ILE A 333 6.46 -1.36 19.94
C ILE A 333 7.46 -2.17 19.09
N TYR A 334 7.59 -1.84 17.80
CA TYR A 334 8.46 -2.57 16.88
C TYR A 334 9.95 -2.48 17.26
N PHE A 335 10.46 -1.27 17.50
CA PHE A 335 11.86 -1.05 17.87
C PHE A 335 12.15 -1.49 19.31
N GLY A 336 11.20 -1.29 20.23
CA GLY A 336 11.36 -1.66 21.64
C GLY A 336 11.34 -3.16 21.87
N TYR A 337 10.36 -3.85 21.28
CA TYR A 337 10.15 -5.29 21.49
C TYR A 337 10.74 -6.14 20.36
N GLY A 338 10.35 -5.86 19.11
CA GLY A 338 10.65 -6.71 17.95
C GLY A 338 12.15 -6.86 17.65
N ILE A 339 12.93 -5.79 17.75
CA ILE A 339 14.39 -5.87 17.50
C ILE A 339 15.13 -6.60 18.62
N ARG A 340 14.73 -6.38 19.88
CA ARG A 340 15.40 -7.00 21.03
C ARG A 340 15.18 -8.52 21.06
N HIS A 341 13.96 -8.97 20.81
CA HIS A 341 13.63 -10.40 20.88
C HIS A 341 14.12 -11.19 19.67
N LYS A 342 14.15 -10.61 18.46
CA LYS A 342 14.77 -11.25 17.30
C LYS A 342 16.28 -11.46 17.47
N LEU A 343 16.95 -10.57 18.22
CA LEU A 343 18.38 -10.72 18.52
C LEU A 343 18.62 -11.83 19.56
N GLU A 344 17.75 -11.93 20.58
CA GLU A 344 17.80 -12.97 21.61
C GLU A 344 17.55 -14.37 21.02
N GLU A 345 16.54 -14.54 20.15
CA GLU A 345 16.22 -15.82 19.53
C GLU A 345 17.34 -16.32 18.59
N ASN A 346 17.93 -15.44 17.78
CA ASN A 346 19.11 -15.78 16.97
C ASN A 346 20.32 -16.16 17.83
N SER A 347 20.48 -15.56 19.02
CA SER A 347 21.58 -15.91 19.93
C SER A 347 21.40 -17.28 20.57
N GLU A 348 20.18 -17.67 20.97
CA GLU A 348 19.87 -19.00 21.53
C GLU A 348 19.97 -20.11 20.46
N GLN A 349 19.54 -19.84 19.22
CA GLN A 349 19.69 -20.76 18.09
C GLN A 349 21.16 -21.00 17.75
N HIS A 350 21.99 -19.96 17.81
CA HIS A 350 23.43 -20.08 17.54
C HIS A 350 24.17 -20.78 18.70
N SER A 351 23.74 -20.59 19.95
CA SER A 351 24.30 -21.30 21.11
C SER A 351 23.92 -22.78 21.15
N SER A 352 22.72 -23.16 20.72
CA SER A 352 22.27 -24.56 20.68
C SER A 352 22.92 -25.39 19.57
N LEU A 353 23.29 -24.77 18.44
CA LEU A 353 24.10 -25.39 17.38
C LEU A 353 25.57 -25.63 17.77
N HIS A 354 26.06 -24.95 18.82
CA HIS A 354 27.45 -25.06 19.30
C HIS A 354 27.62 -25.95 20.54
N LEU A 355 26.57 -26.57 21.09
CA LEU A 355 26.75 -27.62 22.11
C LEU A 355 27.13 -28.95 21.45
N PRO A 356 28.30 -29.53 21.75
CA PRO A 356 28.58 -30.92 21.39
C PRO A 356 27.58 -31.81 22.11
N ASN A 357 27.04 -32.79 21.40
CA ASN A 357 26.20 -33.85 21.95
C ASN A 357 27.01 -34.64 23.00
N ALA A 358 27.00 -34.18 24.25
CA ALA A 358 27.77 -34.76 25.35
C ALA A 358 26.83 -35.52 26.29
N GLY A 359 26.82 -36.84 26.15
CA GLY A 359 26.68 -37.74 27.29
C GLY A 359 25.32 -38.41 27.49
N GLN A 360 24.88 -39.27 26.56
CA GLN A 360 24.21 -40.51 26.98
C GLN A 360 25.28 -41.48 27.50
N LYS A 361 25.42 -41.56 28.82
CA LYS A 361 26.01 -42.73 29.50
C LYS A 361 24.97 -43.26 30.49
N HIS A 362 24.29 -44.33 30.10
CA HIS A 362 23.75 -45.32 31.03
C HIS A 362 24.91 -45.93 31.84
N PRO A 363 24.66 -46.30 33.09
CA PRO A 363 24.33 -47.70 33.37
C PRO A 363 22.87 -47.92 33.79
#